data_AF-A0A7S3M0E7-F1
#
_entry.id   AF-A0A7S3M0E7-F1
#
_cell.length_a   1.000
_cell.length_b   1.000
_cell.length_c   1.000
_cell.angle_alpha   90.00
_cell.angle_beta   90.00
_cell.angle_gamma   90.00
#
_symmetry.space_group_name_H-M   'P 1'
#
loop_
_entity.id
_entity.type
_entity.pdbx_description
1 polymer ?
#
loop_
_entity_poly.entity_id
_entity_poly.type
_entity_poly.pdbx_seq_one_letter_code
_entity_poly.pdbx_strand_id
1 'polypeptide(L)'
;RAVDVLKVAAREAHDSRLSMLAVRAAGASAGHFDEVVTAIDTMLEMLQREEDADLSKKETCESDRAADTREAILTSRAMDELSDTITADKAKIEALTKEIEEKTQTIKELNEELKEAKEMRERGNLEWQQSDKDDKAAKELVGNAKGVLARFYSENGLMLAQQKQQPFVGQAGEAPPPPPPTWEAPYGGKTEEQTGIVAMLAMIEEDIQQDIEKSKTEEDASEALYQTSKAAMEEEIRGLTTSISELEGARGEKEQGVEENKADRLGKNGELAVVLKRIADANPGCDYFNINYPLRVTSRQIEVDGLNKAKVILSGGAIAAHEDPDRAMKLGDAFVQRHRKFLGR
;
A
#
# COMPACT_ATOMS: atom_id res chain seq x y z
N ARG A 1 77.72 -31.84 -10.76
CA ARG A 1 76.82 -31.38 -11.84
C ARG A 1 75.35 -31.69 -11.55
N ALA A 2 74.85 -32.92 -11.67
CA ALA A 2 73.44 -33.21 -11.33
C ALA A 2 73.09 -32.91 -9.86
N VAL A 3 73.99 -33.25 -8.94
CA VAL A 3 73.87 -32.94 -7.50
C VAL A 3 73.77 -31.43 -7.26
N ASP A 4 74.54 -30.61 -7.99
CA ASP A 4 74.56 -29.15 -7.80
C ASP A 4 73.26 -28.51 -8.31
N VAL A 5 72.77 -28.98 -9.47
CA VAL A 5 71.47 -28.58 -10.02
C VAL A 5 70.33 -28.89 -9.05
N LEU A 6 70.32 -30.09 -8.45
CA LEU A 6 69.31 -30.46 -7.45
C LEU A 6 69.43 -29.62 -6.17
N LYS A 7 70.65 -29.28 -5.73
CA LYS A 7 70.87 -28.41 -4.56
C LYS A 7 70.42 -26.97 -4.81
N VAL A 8 70.64 -26.42 -6.00
CA VAL A 8 70.18 -25.08 -6.37
C VAL A 8 68.65 -25.06 -6.41
N ALA A 9 68.02 -25.99 -7.14
CA ALA A 9 66.57 -26.09 -7.21
C ALA A 9 65.93 -26.29 -5.82
N ALA A 10 66.54 -27.10 -4.95
CA ALA A 10 66.07 -27.29 -3.57
C ALA A 10 66.11 -26.00 -2.74
N ARG A 11 67.13 -25.15 -2.93
CA ARG A 11 67.27 -23.88 -2.21
C ARG A 11 66.28 -22.83 -2.72
N GLU A 12 66.09 -22.75 -4.03
CA GLU A 12 65.23 -21.76 -4.66
C GLU A 12 63.74 -22.07 -4.49
N ALA A 13 63.36 -23.34 -4.57
CA ALA A 13 61.98 -23.77 -4.35
C ALA A 13 61.64 -24.03 -2.87
N HIS A 14 62.64 -24.05 -2.00
CA HIS A 14 62.53 -24.45 -0.59
C HIS A 14 62.00 -25.88 -0.37
N ASP A 15 62.28 -26.80 -1.30
CA ASP A 15 61.84 -28.19 -1.21
C ASP A 15 62.94 -29.12 -0.66
N SER A 16 62.72 -29.64 0.54
CA SER A 16 63.61 -30.61 1.18
C SER A 16 63.67 -31.96 0.46
N ARG A 17 62.64 -32.32 -0.32
CA ARG A 17 62.60 -33.54 -1.15
C ARG A 17 63.68 -33.51 -2.22
N LEU A 18 63.92 -32.36 -2.83
CA LEU A 18 65.01 -32.16 -3.80
C LEU A 18 66.39 -32.26 -3.15
N SER A 19 66.53 -31.79 -1.90
CA SER A 19 67.77 -31.95 -1.13
C SER A 19 68.08 -33.43 -0.86
N MET A 20 67.06 -34.24 -0.53
CA MET A 20 67.21 -35.69 -0.35
C MET A 20 67.60 -36.39 -1.66
N LEU A 21 67.01 -35.99 -2.80
CA LEU A 21 67.41 -36.49 -4.11
C LEU A 21 68.86 -36.13 -4.45
N ALA A 22 69.32 -34.93 -4.08
CA ALA A 22 70.71 -34.53 -4.26
C ALA A 22 71.69 -35.40 -3.45
N VAL A 23 71.33 -35.77 -2.21
CA VAL A 23 72.13 -36.69 -1.38
C VAL A 23 72.16 -38.09 -2.00
N ARG A 24 71.01 -38.61 -2.44
CA ARG A 24 70.92 -39.91 -3.11
C ARG A 24 71.75 -39.95 -4.39
N ALA A 25 71.72 -38.87 -5.19
CA ALA A 25 72.52 -38.73 -6.39
C ALA A 25 74.03 -38.67 -6.12
N ALA A 26 74.44 -38.08 -5.00
CA ALA A 26 75.86 -37.99 -4.60
C ALA A 26 76.42 -39.34 -4.11
N GLY A 27 75.58 -40.18 -3.51
CA GLY A 27 75.96 -41.51 -3.02
C GLY A 27 75.92 -42.63 -4.08
N ALA A 28 75.39 -42.35 -5.28
CA ALA A 28 75.29 -43.35 -6.35
C ALA A 28 76.66 -43.58 -7.04
N SER A 29 77.11 -44.84 -7.11
CA SER A 29 78.30 -45.25 -7.86
C SER A 29 78.00 -45.45 -9.35
N ALA A 30 79.05 -45.48 -10.18
CA ALA A 30 78.92 -45.62 -11.63
C ALA A 30 78.10 -46.87 -12.01
N GLY A 31 76.89 -46.67 -12.54
CA GLY A 31 75.93 -47.72 -12.89
C GLY A 31 74.62 -47.73 -12.07
N HIS A 32 74.54 -47.00 -10.95
CA HIS A 32 73.36 -46.96 -10.08
C HIS A 32 72.49 -45.69 -10.25
N PHE A 33 72.68 -44.94 -11.33
CA PHE A 33 71.90 -43.73 -11.59
C PHE A 33 70.46 -44.00 -12.01
N ASP A 34 70.14 -45.21 -12.47
CA ASP A 34 68.79 -45.61 -12.88
C ASP A 34 67.77 -45.50 -11.73
N GLU A 35 68.19 -45.82 -10.50
CA GLU A 35 67.36 -45.65 -9.32
C GLU A 35 67.11 -44.17 -8.97
N VAL A 36 68.11 -43.32 -9.20
CA VAL A 36 68.02 -41.86 -8.97
C VAL A 36 67.12 -41.23 -10.03
N VAL A 37 67.24 -41.67 -11.28
CA VAL A 37 66.37 -41.24 -12.39
C VAL A 37 64.92 -41.67 -12.14
N THR A 38 64.71 -42.90 -11.68
CA THR A 38 63.36 -43.37 -11.28
C THR A 38 62.76 -42.52 -10.15
N ALA A 39 63.58 -42.17 -9.15
CA ALA A 39 63.14 -41.32 -8.05
C ALA A 39 62.82 -39.88 -8.52
N ILE A 40 63.57 -39.35 -9.49
CA ILE A 40 63.28 -38.07 -10.15
C ILE A 40 61.95 -38.14 -10.91
N ASP A 41 61.69 -39.24 -11.62
CA ASP A 41 60.44 -39.42 -12.37
C ASP A 41 59.23 -39.51 -11.45
N THR A 42 59.35 -40.25 -10.34
CA THR A 42 58.31 -40.27 -9.29
C THR A 42 58.08 -38.88 -8.72
N MET A 43 59.14 -38.09 -8.50
CA MET A 43 59.03 -36.72 -8.00
C MET A 43 58.32 -35.80 -9.00
N LEU A 44 58.67 -35.88 -10.29
CA LEU A 44 57.99 -35.12 -11.35
C LEU A 44 56.50 -35.46 -11.43
N GLU A 45 56.14 -36.75 -11.33
CA GLU A 45 54.72 -37.17 -11.28
C GLU A 45 53.99 -36.64 -10.05
N MET A 46 54.63 -36.65 -8.88
CA MET A 46 54.05 -36.08 -7.65
C MET A 46 53.81 -34.58 -7.80
N LEU A 47 54.80 -33.84 -8.33
CA LEU A 47 54.67 -32.40 -8.54
C LEU A 47 53.54 -32.06 -9.50
N GLN A 48 53.37 -32.81 -10.59
CA GLN A 48 52.25 -32.64 -11.50
C GLN A 48 50.91 -32.84 -10.77
N ARG A 49 50.78 -33.91 -9.97
CA ARG A 49 49.54 -34.16 -9.20
C ARG A 49 49.27 -33.05 -8.18
N GLU A 50 50.31 -32.51 -7.54
CA GLU A 50 50.18 -31.38 -6.62
C GLU A 50 49.77 -30.10 -7.37
N GLU A 51 50.26 -29.89 -8.59
CA GLU A 51 49.86 -28.78 -9.46
C GLU A 51 48.39 -28.84 -9.83
N ASP A 52 47.96 -29.99 -10.34
CA ASP A 52 46.57 -30.21 -10.74
C ASP A 52 45.62 -30.05 -9.54
N ALA A 53 46.02 -30.56 -8.36
CA ALA A 53 45.26 -30.41 -7.13
C ALA A 53 45.20 -28.95 -6.64
N ASP A 54 46.30 -28.19 -6.75
CA ASP A 54 46.33 -26.78 -6.39
C ASP A 54 45.50 -25.93 -7.35
N LEU A 55 45.57 -26.22 -8.66
CA LEU A 55 44.78 -25.53 -9.68
C LEU A 55 43.30 -25.80 -9.46
N SER A 56 42.91 -27.07 -9.29
CA SER A 56 41.53 -27.45 -9.03
C SER A 56 40.97 -26.77 -7.77
N LYS A 57 41.75 -26.72 -6.68
CA LYS A 57 41.34 -26.01 -5.46
C LYS A 57 41.18 -24.51 -5.70
N LYS A 58 42.10 -23.88 -6.43
CA LYS A 58 42.01 -22.46 -6.77
C LYS A 58 40.77 -22.16 -7.60
N GLU A 59 40.55 -22.90 -8.69
CA GLU A 59 39.41 -22.70 -9.58
C GLU A 59 38.08 -22.92 -8.85
N THR A 60 38.00 -23.97 -8.04
CA THR A 60 36.81 -24.25 -7.21
C THR A 60 36.57 -23.10 -6.23
N CYS A 61 37.61 -22.63 -5.53
CA CYS A 61 37.51 -21.49 -4.62
C CYS A 61 37.04 -20.20 -5.31
N GLU A 62 37.60 -19.87 -6.46
CA GLU A 62 37.21 -18.68 -7.22
C GLU A 62 35.75 -18.78 -7.72
N SER A 63 35.37 -19.96 -8.22
CA SER A 63 34.00 -20.26 -8.67
C SER A 63 32.98 -20.17 -7.53
N ASP A 64 33.22 -20.89 -6.43
CA ASP A 64 32.31 -20.92 -5.29
C ASP A 64 32.18 -19.54 -4.65
N ARG A 65 33.30 -18.82 -4.49
CA ARG A 65 33.25 -17.44 -3.97
C ARG A 65 32.44 -16.52 -4.87
N ALA A 66 32.58 -16.63 -6.19
CA ALA A 66 31.80 -15.83 -7.13
C ALA A 66 30.31 -16.20 -7.07
N ALA A 67 29.98 -17.49 -7.02
CA ALA A 67 28.61 -17.98 -6.92
C ALA A 67 27.95 -17.54 -5.62
N ASP A 68 28.60 -17.75 -4.48
CA ASP A 68 28.10 -17.40 -3.16
C ASP A 68 27.93 -15.89 -2.98
N THR A 69 28.90 -15.10 -3.46
CA THR A 69 28.80 -13.63 -3.43
C THR A 69 27.61 -13.17 -4.26
N ARG A 70 27.41 -13.76 -5.44
CA ARG A 70 26.26 -13.44 -6.29
C ARG A 70 24.95 -13.82 -5.60
N GLU A 71 24.88 -15.00 -5.00
CA GLU A 71 23.71 -15.45 -4.25
C GLU A 71 23.40 -14.49 -3.10
N ALA A 72 24.39 -14.11 -2.30
CA ALA A 72 24.23 -13.14 -1.21
C ALA A 72 23.71 -11.78 -1.70
N ILE A 73 24.23 -11.26 -2.81
CA ILE A 73 23.77 -10.00 -3.40
C ILE A 73 22.31 -10.11 -3.84
N LEU A 74 21.93 -11.19 -4.53
CA LEU A 74 20.56 -11.38 -5.01
C LEU A 74 19.58 -11.54 -3.86
N THR A 75 19.93 -12.32 -2.84
CA THR A 75 19.10 -12.50 -1.64
C THR A 75 18.94 -11.21 -0.86
N SER A 76 20.01 -10.41 -0.72
CA SER A 76 19.95 -9.08 -0.09
C SER A 76 19.03 -8.14 -0.86
N ARG A 77 19.13 -8.09 -2.20
CA ARG A 77 18.24 -7.25 -3.03
C ARG A 77 16.78 -7.66 -2.89
N ALA A 78 16.50 -8.95 -2.88
CA ALA A 78 15.13 -9.44 -2.65
C ALA A 78 14.59 -8.98 -1.28
N MET A 79 15.43 -8.96 -0.23
CA MET A 79 15.02 -8.43 1.08
C MET A 79 14.73 -6.92 1.04
N ASP A 80 15.51 -6.15 0.28
CA ASP A 80 15.31 -4.71 0.10
C ASP A 80 13.98 -4.45 -0.63
N GLU A 81 13.72 -5.15 -1.73
CA GLU A 81 12.46 -5.07 -2.49
C GLU A 81 11.23 -5.42 -1.63
N LEU A 82 11.32 -6.45 -0.79
CA LEU A 82 10.28 -6.79 0.18
C LEU A 82 10.09 -5.68 1.23
N SER A 83 11.18 -5.06 1.70
CA SER A 83 11.13 -3.97 2.67
C SER A 83 10.48 -2.70 2.11
N ASP A 84 10.79 -2.38 0.86
CA ASP A 84 10.17 -1.27 0.12
C ASP A 84 8.68 -1.52 -0.07
N THR A 85 8.30 -2.74 -0.46
CA THR A 85 6.89 -3.14 -0.63
C THR A 85 6.13 -3.04 0.69
N ILE A 86 6.69 -3.54 1.80
CA ILE A 86 6.10 -3.43 3.13
C ILE A 86 5.89 -1.95 3.52
N THR A 87 6.87 -1.09 3.23
CA THR A 87 6.77 0.33 3.55
C THR A 87 5.67 1.01 2.72
N ALA A 88 5.61 0.71 1.43
CA ALA A 88 4.58 1.23 0.54
C ALA A 88 3.18 0.76 0.93
N ASP A 89 2.99 -0.51 1.25
CA ASP A 89 1.69 -1.04 1.66
C ASP A 89 1.26 -0.51 3.03
N LYS A 90 2.18 -0.30 3.98
CA LYS A 90 1.85 0.40 5.25
C LYS A 90 1.36 1.83 5.02
N ALA A 91 1.98 2.57 4.11
CA ALA A 91 1.53 3.92 3.78
C ALA A 91 0.11 3.89 3.16
N LYS A 92 -0.20 2.89 2.33
CA LYS A 92 -1.56 2.70 1.79
C LYS A 92 -2.56 2.33 2.87
N ILE A 93 -2.20 1.46 3.82
CA ILE A 93 -3.05 1.11 4.97
C ILE A 93 -3.41 2.37 5.78
N GLU A 94 -2.44 3.25 6.03
CA GLU A 94 -2.69 4.51 6.73
C GLU A 94 -3.64 5.42 5.94
N ALA A 95 -3.44 5.56 4.62
CA ALA A 95 -4.31 6.35 3.76
C ALA A 95 -5.75 5.81 3.72
N LEU A 96 -5.92 4.49 3.53
CA LEU A 96 -7.22 3.82 3.56
C LEU A 96 -7.92 3.99 4.91
N THR A 97 -7.16 3.93 6.01
CA THR A 97 -7.71 4.13 7.36
C THR A 97 -8.27 5.54 7.53
N LYS A 98 -7.56 6.57 7.07
CA LYS A 98 -8.07 7.95 7.12
C LYS A 98 -9.32 8.13 6.27
N GLU A 99 -9.34 7.56 5.07
CA GLU A 99 -10.52 7.64 4.20
C GLU A 99 -11.75 6.95 4.82
N ILE A 100 -11.57 5.79 5.46
CA ILE A 100 -12.63 5.10 6.21
C ILE A 100 -13.14 5.97 7.37
N GLU A 101 -12.24 6.59 8.13
CA GLU A 101 -12.59 7.48 9.24
C GLU A 101 -13.41 8.69 8.78
N GLU A 102 -12.99 9.35 7.70
CA GLU A 102 -13.70 10.48 7.09
C GLU A 102 -15.11 10.09 6.65
N LYS A 103 -15.26 8.99 5.90
CA LYS A 103 -16.58 8.51 5.46
C LYS A 103 -17.47 8.09 6.63
N THR A 104 -16.88 7.49 7.67
CA THR A 104 -17.62 7.11 8.89
C THR A 104 -18.14 8.35 9.63
N GLN A 105 -17.35 9.42 9.67
CA GLN A 105 -17.76 10.69 10.24
C GLN A 105 -18.89 11.33 9.43
N THR A 106 -18.83 11.30 8.09
CA THR A 106 -19.93 11.76 7.23
C THR A 106 -21.22 10.97 7.47
N ILE A 107 -21.16 9.64 7.59
CA ILE A 107 -22.34 8.82 7.94
C ILE A 107 -22.94 9.27 9.28
N LYS A 108 -22.09 9.57 10.27
CA LYS A 108 -22.57 10.03 11.58
C LYS A 108 -23.28 11.37 11.49
N GLU A 109 -22.76 12.31 10.70
CA GLU A 109 -23.38 13.62 10.46
C GLU A 109 -24.74 13.47 9.76
N LEU A 110 -24.80 12.69 8.68
CA LEU A 110 -26.06 12.41 7.96
C LEU A 110 -27.12 11.76 8.85
N ASN A 111 -26.72 10.88 9.79
CA ASN A 111 -27.66 10.28 10.73
C ASN A 111 -28.22 11.28 11.75
N GLU A 112 -27.42 12.26 12.19
CA GLU A 112 -27.92 13.32 13.06
C GLU A 112 -28.85 14.27 12.28
N GLU A 113 -28.49 14.63 11.04
CA GLU A 113 -29.36 15.43 10.17
C GLU A 113 -30.70 14.74 9.90
N LEU A 114 -30.70 13.43 9.65
CA LEU A 114 -31.93 12.64 9.51
C LEU A 114 -32.81 12.68 10.76
N LYS A 115 -32.19 12.62 11.95
CA LYS A 115 -32.89 12.70 13.22
C LYS A 115 -33.48 14.09 13.44
N GLU A 116 -32.70 15.15 13.22
CA GLU A 116 -33.18 16.53 13.34
C GLU A 116 -34.31 16.81 12.33
N ALA A 117 -34.17 16.38 11.08
CA ALA A 117 -35.20 16.49 10.06
C ALA A 117 -36.50 15.79 10.47
N LYS A 118 -36.40 14.60 11.07
CA LYS A 118 -37.55 13.86 11.59
C LYS A 118 -38.24 14.62 12.72
N GLU A 119 -37.49 15.12 13.69
CA GLU A 119 -38.04 15.90 14.82
C GLU A 119 -38.73 17.19 14.34
N MET A 120 -38.13 17.88 13.35
CA MET A 120 -38.75 19.04 12.70
C MET A 120 -40.06 18.68 11.99
N ARG A 121 -40.11 17.52 11.31
CA ARG A 121 -41.32 17.06 10.62
C ARG A 121 -42.44 16.71 11.61
N GLU A 122 -42.12 15.96 12.66
CA GLU A 122 -43.09 15.59 13.70
C GLU A 122 -43.67 16.84 14.38
N ARG A 123 -42.82 17.82 14.71
CA ARG A 123 -43.26 19.09 15.28
C ARG A 123 -44.15 19.89 14.33
N GLY A 124 -43.73 20.06 13.06
CA GLY A 124 -44.50 20.81 12.08
C GLY A 124 -45.87 20.19 11.79
N ASN A 125 -45.96 18.85 11.73
CA ASN A 125 -47.22 18.15 11.49
C ASN A 125 -48.18 18.32 12.68
N LEU A 126 -47.65 18.25 13.92
CA LEU A 126 -48.44 18.52 15.12
C LEU A 126 -49.00 19.95 15.14
N GLU A 127 -48.19 20.94 14.77
CA GLU A 127 -48.63 22.34 14.67
C GLU A 127 -49.71 22.52 13.60
N TRP A 128 -49.53 21.90 12.42
CA TRP A 128 -50.52 21.91 11.35
C TRP A 128 -51.84 21.26 11.76
N GLN A 129 -51.80 20.08 12.41
CA GLN A 129 -53.00 19.39 12.88
C GLN A 129 -53.81 20.22 13.87
N GLN A 130 -53.13 20.97 14.75
CA GLN A 130 -53.78 21.86 15.69
C GLN A 130 -54.43 23.05 14.97
N SER A 131 -53.70 23.69 14.04
CA SER A 131 -54.24 24.80 13.23
C SER A 131 -55.44 24.36 12.39
N ASP A 132 -55.33 23.24 11.66
CA ASP A 132 -56.41 22.70 10.81
C ASP A 132 -57.67 22.39 11.62
N LYS A 133 -57.51 21.90 12.86
CA LYS A 133 -58.64 21.68 13.78
C LYS A 133 -59.29 23.00 14.20
N ASP A 134 -58.48 23.99 14.56
CA ASP A 134 -58.97 25.30 15.01
C ASP A 134 -59.66 26.06 13.87
N ASP A 135 -59.12 26.01 12.65
CA ASP A 135 -59.72 26.59 11.44
C ASP A 135 -61.05 25.91 11.07
N LYS A 136 -61.13 24.58 11.17
CA LYS A 136 -62.39 23.84 10.97
C LYS A 136 -63.44 24.23 12.01
N ALA A 137 -63.05 24.37 13.28
CA ALA A 137 -63.95 24.80 14.34
C ALA A 137 -64.42 26.26 14.14
N ALA A 138 -63.52 27.14 13.70
CA ALA A 138 -63.84 28.53 13.36
C ALA A 138 -64.81 28.60 12.18
N LYS A 139 -64.59 27.84 11.11
CA LYS A 139 -65.50 27.73 9.96
C LYS A 139 -66.89 27.27 10.41
N GLU A 140 -66.98 26.22 11.22
CA GLU A 140 -68.25 25.72 11.75
C GLU A 140 -68.97 26.79 12.59
N LEU A 141 -68.24 27.49 13.46
CA LEU A 141 -68.80 28.57 14.29
C LEU A 141 -69.35 29.71 13.43
N VAL A 142 -68.61 30.16 12.42
CA VAL A 142 -69.06 31.21 11.49
C VAL A 142 -70.27 30.75 10.68
N GLY A 143 -70.27 29.51 10.19
CA GLY A 143 -71.40 28.91 9.48
C GLY A 143 -72.66 28.82 10.37
N ASN A 144 -72.50 28.43 11.64
CA ASN A 144 -73.57 28.42 12.63
C ASN A 144 -74.11 29.82 12.90
N ALA A 145 -73.24 30.82 13.10
CA ALA A 145 -73.63 32.22 13.31
C ALA A 145 -74.42 32.77 12.11
N LYS A 146 -73.93 32.51 10.88
CA LYS A 146 -74.63 32.82 9.62
C LYS A 146 -76.02 32.19 9.59
N GLY A 147 -76.13 30.91 9.96
CA GLY A 147 -77.38 30.17 10.00
C GLY A 147 -78.38 30.66 11.05
N VAL A 148 -77.92 31.04 12.24
CA VAL A 148 -78.74 31.62 13.31
C VAL A 148 -79.29 32.98 12.87
N LEU A 149 -78.44 33.85 12.30
CA LEU A 149 -78.87 35.14 11.77
C LEU A 149 -79.89 34.98 10.63
N ALA A 150 -79.63 34.10 9.66
CA ALA A 150 -80.55 33.85 8.55
C ALA A 150 -81.93 33.35 9.04
N ARG A 151 -81.95 32.40 9.99
CA ARG A 151 -83.19 31.90 10.61
C ARG A 151 -83.94 32.98 11.36
N PHE A 152 -83.26 33.75 12.20
CA PHE A 152 -83.88 34.83 12.97
C PHE A 152 -84.62 35.84 12.08
N TYR A 153 -83.99 36.31 10.99
CA TYR A 153 -84.63 37.28 10.10
C TYR A 153 -85.74 36.66 9.24
N SER A 154 -85.60 35.40 8.82
CA SER A 154 -86.63 34.67 8.07
C SER A 154 -87.87 34.37 8.92
N GLU A 155 -87.70 33.79 10.10
CA GLU A 155 -88.80 33.33 10.97
C GLU A 155 -89.60 34.49 11.56
N ASN A 156 -88.96 35.64 11.76
CA ASN A 156 -89.64 36.84 12.27
C ASN A 156 -90.21 37.76 11.16
N GLY A 157 -90.14 37.36 9.88
CA GLY A 157 -90.65 38.17 8.78
C GLY A 157 -89.93 39.52 8.60
N LEU A 158 -88.67 39.59 9.06
CA LEU A 158 -87.82 40.80 9.03
C LEU A 158 -86.93 40.85 7.77
N MET A 159 -87.04 39.86 6.88
CA MET A 159 -86.43 39.91 5.56
C MET A 159 -87.00 41.09 4.79
N LEU A 160 -86.14 41.95 4.24
CA LEU A 160 -86.56 43.18 3.55
C LEU A 160 -87.66 42.90 2.51
N ALA A 161 -88.89 43.28 2.84
CA ALA A 161 -89.79 43.82 1.85
C ALA A 161 -89.17 45.16 1.45
N GLN A 162 -88.78 45.28 0.19
CA GLN A 162 -88.15 46.47 -0.39
C GLN A 162 -89.10 47.68 -0.32
N GLN A 163 -89.27 48.28 0.86
CA GLN A 163 -89.95 49.55 1.00
C GLN A 163 -88.96 50.65 0.66
N LYS A 164 -89.00 51.08 -0.60
CA LYS A 164 -88.52 52.41 -0.99
C LYS A 164 -89.22 53.45 -0.10
N GLN A 165 -88.56 53.92 0.95
CA GLN A 165 -88.96 55.18 1.56
C GLN A 165 -88.57 56.30 0.60
N GLN A 166 -89.58 57.01 0.10
CA GLN A 166 -89.42 58.26 -0.62
C GLN A 166 -88.64 59.26 0.24
N PRO A 167 -87.85 60.17 -0.36
CA PRO A 167 -87.14 61.19 0.40
C PRO A 167 -88.12 62.03 1.20
N PHE A 168 -87.89 62.16 2.51
CA PHE A 168 -88.61 63.06 3.38
C PHE A 168 -88.35 64.51 2.92
N VAL A 169 -89.34 65.15 2.31
CA VAL A 169 -89.34 66.58 2.01
C VAL A 169 -90.05 67.28 3.17
N GLY A 170 -89.27 67.74 4.16
CA GLY A 170 -89.78 68.55 5.26
C GLY A 170 -89.81 70.04 4.89
N GLN A 171 -91.01 70.60 4.74
CA GLN A 171 -91.23 72.05 4.61
C GLN A 171 -91.10 72.69 6.00
N ALA A 172 -90.28 73.73 6.13
CA ALA A 172 -89.99 74.37 7.42
C ALA A 172 -91.21 75.11 7.98
N GLY A 173 -91.66 74.77 9.21
CA GLY A 173 -92.65 75.57 9.93
C GLY A 173 -93.55 74.83 10.94
N GLU A 174 -93.57 73.49 10.97
CA GLU A 174 -94.37 72.75 11.96
C GLU A 174 -93.52 72.26 13.14
N ALA A 175 -94.11 72.33 14.34
CA ALA A 175 -93.49 71.87 15.58
C ALA A 175 -93.14 70.37 15.48
N PRO A 176 -91.99 69.94 16.03
CA PRO A 176 -91.57 68.55 15.91
C PRO A 176 -92.62 67.64 16.58
N PRO A 177 -93.04 66.54 15.93
CA PRO A 177 -93.92 65.58 16.56
C PRO A 177 -93.27 65.04 17.85
N PRO A 178 -94.07 64.65 18.86
CA PRO A 178 -93.55 64.13 20.12
C PRO A 178 -92.58 62.98 19.85
N PRO A 179 -91.50 62.84 20.65
CA PRO A 179 -90.54 61.77 20.46
C PRO A 179 -91.27 60.43 20.48
N PRO A 180 -91.05 59.55 19.49
CA PRO A 180 -91.72 58.27 19.45
C PRO A 180 -91.39 57.47 20.73
N PRO A 181 -92.36 56.73 21.31
CA PRO A 181 -92.11 55.86 22.45
C PRO A 181 -90.98 54.90 22.10
N THR A 182 -89.97 54.82 22.96
CA THR A 182 -88.69 54.17 22.67
C THR A 182 -88.76 52.63 22.61
N TRP A 183 -89.92 52.01 22.86
CA TRP A 183 -90.05 50.55 23.00
C TRP A 183 -91.43 49.96 22.63
N GLU A 184 -92.33 50.68 21.94
CA GLU A 184 -93.71 50.21 21.65
C GLU A 184 -93.91 49.58 20.26
N ALA A 185 -92.90 49.64 19.38
CA ALA A 185 -92.94 48.95 18.09
C ALA A 185 -92.48 47.48 18.25
N PRO A 186 -93.12 46.50 17.58
CA PRO A 186 -92.58 45.14 17.52
C PRO A 186 -91.15 45.21 16.96
N TYR A 187 -90.22 44.46 17.57
CA TYR A 187 -88.80 44.49 17.23
C TYR A 187 -88.60 44.30 15.72
N GLY A 188 -88.21 45.37 15.03
CA GLY A 188 -88.05 45.38 13.57
C GLY A 188 -86.69 44.88 13.09
N GLY A 189 -85.74 44.67 14.00
CA GLY A 189 -84.35 44.35 13.64
C GLY A 189 -83.65 45.45 12.84
N LYS A 190 -82.39 45.19 12.47
CA LYS A 190 -81.58 46.06 11.60
C LYS A 190 -81.56 45.48 10.20
N THR A 191 -82.69 45.63 9.51
CA THR A 191 -82.98 44.93 8.24
C THR A 191 -82.03 45.36 7.12
N GLU A 192 -81.68 46.65 7.01
CA GLU A 192 -80.75 47.16 5.99
C GLU A 192 -79.32 46.62 6.17
N GLU A 193 -78.82 46.58 7.41
CA GLU A 193 -77.45 46.16 7.70
C GLU A 193 -77.29 44.63 7.74
N GLN A 194 -78.37 43.88 7.97
CA GLN A 194 -78.34 42.41 8.08
C GLN A 194 -77.80 41.71 6.84
N THR A 195 -78.20 42.16 5.64
CA THR A 195 -77.74 41.55 4.39
C THR A 195 -76.23 41.69 4.24
N GLY A 196 -75.67 42.83 4.65
CA GLY A 196 -74.22 43.06 4.67
C GLY A 196 -73.49 42.18 5.69
N ILE A 197 -74.03 42.02 6.89
CA ILE A 197 -73.43 41.20 7.96
C ILE A 197 -73.40 39.71 7.56
N VAL A 198 -74.50 39.18 7.01
CA VAL A 198 -74.57 37.79 6.54
C VAL A 198 -73.60 37.56 5.36
N ALA A 199 -73.48 38.53 4.46
CA ALA A 199 -72.51 38.47 3.37
C ALA A 199 -71.06 38.50 3.88
N MET A 200 -70.74 39.33 4.89
CA MET A 200 -69.43 39.35 5.53
C MET A 200 -69.11 38.02 6.21
N LEU A 201 -70.06 37.41 6.93
CA LEU A 201 -69.86 36.07 7.52
C LEU A 201 -69.68 34.98 6.47
N ALA A 202 -70.39 35.07 5.34
CA ALA A 202 -70.21 34.15 4.23
C ALA A 202 -68.81 34.28 3.59
N MET A 203 -68.32 35.51 3.39
CA MET A 203 -66.95 35.75 2.90
C MET A 203 -65.91 35.21 3.90
N ILE A 204 -66.07 35.47 5.19
CA ILE A 204 -65.15 34.93 6.23
C ILE A 204 -65.16 33.40 6.22
N GLU A 205 -66.32 32.75 6.11
CA GLU A 205 -66.40 31.29 6.04
C GLU A 205 -65.70 30.72 4.80
N GLU A 206 -65.82 31.40 3.66
CA GLU A 206 -65.14 31.04 2.42
C GLU A 206 -63.63 31.26 2.51
N ASP A 207 -63.18 32.37 3.09
CA ASP A 207 -61.76 32.66 3.34
C ASP A 207 -61.13 31.59 4.24
N ILE A 208 -61.79 31.22 5.35
CA ILE A 208 -61.31 30.14 6.24
C ILE A 208 -61.25 28.80 5.48
N GLN A 209 -62.22 28.52 4.60
CA GLN A 209 -62.17 27.29 3.80
C GLN A 209 -60.96 27.30 2.83
N GLN A 210 -60.68 28.43 2.19
CA GLN A 210 -59.50 28.58 1.33
C GLN A 210 -58.20 28.43 2.11
N ASP A 211 -58.13 28.97 3.34
CA ASP A 211 -56.97 28.82 4.21
C ASP A 211 -56.74 27.37 4.63
N ILE A 212 -57.79 26.61 4.97
CA ILE A 212 -57.71 25.16 5.24
C ILE A 212 -57.15 24.41 4.03
N GLU A 213 -57.68 24.67 2.83
CA GLU A 213 -57.22 24.01 1.60
C GLU A 213 -55.76 24.35 1.30
N LYS A 214 -55.40 25.63 1.39
CA LYS A 214 -54.03 26.09 1.17
C LYS A 214 -53.06 25.47 2.17
N SER A 215 -53.38 25.55 3.47
CA SER A 215 -52.59 24.95 4.55
C SER A 215 -52.40 23.45 4.33
N LYS A 216 -53.45 22.74 3.90
CA LYS A 216 -53.34 21.31 3.56
C LYS A 216 -52.37 21.06 2.40
N THR A 217 -52.43 21.86 1.33
CA THR A 217 -51.50 21.72 0.20
C THR A 217 -50.05 22.02 0.61
N GLU A 218 -49.82 23.00 1.49
CA GLU A 218 -48.50 23.33 2.02
C GLU A 218 -47.95 22.21 2.90
N GLU A 219 -48.78 21.60 3.75
CA GLU A 219 -48.37 20.43 4.56
C GLU A 219 -48.05 19.22 3.67
N ASP A 220 -48.86 18.92 2.66
CA ASP A 220 -48.59 17.81 1.74
C ASP A 220 -47.28 18.03 0.96
N ALA A 221 -46.99 19.27 0.56
CA ALA A 221 -45.72 19.63 -0.07
C ALA A 221 -44.54 19.50 0.89
N SER A 222 -44.70 19.92 2.14
CA SER A 222 -43.70 19.79 3.22
C SER A 222 -43.36 18.33 3.51
N GLU A 223 -44.37 17.47 3.60
CA GLU A 223 -44.20 16.03 3.79
C GLU A 223 -43.48 15.39 2.59
N ALA A 224 -43.86 15.75 1.36
CA ALA A 224 -43.21 15.23 0.15
C ALA A 224 -41.72 15.63 0.07
N LEU A 225 -41.39 16.88 0.43
CA LEU A 225 -40.01 17.35 0.51
C LEU A 225 -39.20 16.58 1.57
N TYR A 226 -39.77 16.38 2.76
CA TYR A 226 -39.14 15.58 3.81
C TYR A 226 -38.86 14.15 3.34
N GLN A 227 -39.84 13.46 2.75
CA GLN A 227 -39.65 12.09 2.27
C GLN A 227 -38.58 12.00 1.17
N THR A 228 -38.54 13.00 0.27
CA THR A 228 -37.52 13.07 -0.78
C THR A 228 -36.12 13.28 -0.20
N SER A 229 -35.97 14.24 0.73
CA SER A 229 -34.70 14.53 1.38
C SER A 229 -34.21 13.36 2.24
N LYS A 230 -35.13 12.72 2.96
CA LYS A 230 -34.85 11.51 3.74
C LYS A 230 -34.35 10.38 2.85
N ALA A 231 -35.04 10.10 1.74
CA ALA A 231 -34.63 9.05 0.81
C ALA A 231 -33.24 9.31 0.20
N ALA A 232 -32.95 10.57 -0.13
CA ALA A 232 -31.63 10.96 -0.65
C ALA A 232 -30.52 10.72 0.38
N MET A 233 -30.71 11.17 1.64
CA MET A 233 -29.74 10.95 2.71
C MET A 233 -29.55 9.46 3.04
N GLU A 234 -30.64 8.68 3.08
CA GLU A 234 -30.56 7.24 3.31
C GLU A 234 -29.78 6.52 2.19
N GLU A 235 -29.94 6.94 0.94
CA GLU A 235 -29.19 6.38 -0.18
C GLU A 235 -27.70 6.78 -0.13
N GLU A 236 -27.39 8.01 0.27
CA GLU A 236 -26.02 8.45 0.49
C GLU A 236 -25.34 7.65 1.62
N ILE A 237 -26.04 7.42 2.73
CA ILE A 237 -25.54 6.57 3.82
C ILE A 237 -25.27 5.14 3.32
N ARG A 238 -26.16 4.55 2.51
CA ARG A 238 -25.93 3.22 1.93
C ARG A 238 -24.69 3.21 1.04
N GLY A 239 -24.56 4.20 0.15
CA GLY A 239 -23.41 4.34 -0.74
C GLY A 239 -22.09 4.46 0.03
N LEU A 240 -22.05 5.30 1.06
CA LEU A 240 -20.89 5.44 1.95
C LEU A 240 -20.59 4.14 2.70
N THR A 241 -21.62 3.44 3.18
CA THR A 241 -21.44 2.15 3.88
C THR A 241 -20.84 1.08 2.97
N THR A 242 -21.31 0.98 1.72
CA THR A 242 -20.72 0.09 0.72
C THR A 242 -19.26 0.46 0.42
N SER A 243 -18.99 1.76 0.22
CA SER A 243 -17.63 2.25 -0.01
C SER A 243 -16.69 1.94 1.15
N ILE A 244 -17.14 2.09 2.41
CA ILE A 244 -16.36 1.70 3.60
C ILE A 244 -16.05 0.21 3.56
N SER A 245 -17.02 -0.65 3.27
CA SER A 245 -16.80 -2.10 3.22
C SER A 245 -15.77 -2.50 2.15
N GLU A 246 -15.77 -1.84 0.98
CA GLU A 246 -14.76 -2.06 -0.07
C GLU A 246 -13.38 -1.60 0.38
N LEU A 247 -13.28 -0.43 1.01
CA LEU A 247 -12.03 0.10 1.55
C LEU A 247 -11.46 -0.76 2.68
N GLU A 248 -12.32 -1.29 3.55
CA GLU A 248 -11.92 -2.23 4.61
C GLU A 248 -11.39 -3.54 4.03
N GLY A 249 -12.03 -4.06 2.98
CA GLY A 249 -11.53 -5.21 2.24
C GLY A 249 -10.14 -4.96 1.66
N ALA A 250 -9.98 -3.84 0.94
CA ALA A 250 -8.69 -3.45 0.38
C ALA A 250 -7.61 -3.22 1.46
N ARG A 251 -7.97 -2.62 2.61
CA ARG A 251 -7.07 -2.46 3.76
C ARG A 251 -6.64 -3.82 4.30
N GLY A 252 -7.58 -4.75 4.48
CA GLY A 252 -7.31 -6.11 4.95
C GLY A 252 -6.36 -6.89 4.03
N GLU A 253 -6.56 -6.80 2.71
CA GLU A 253 -5.64 -7.40 1.73
C GLU A 253 -4.22 -6.84 1.86
N LYS A 254 -4.09 -5.53 2.11
CA LYS A 254 -2.78 -4.89 2.33
C LYS A 254 -2.14 -5.29 3.65
N GLU A 255 -2.92 -5.40 4.73
CA GLU A 255 -2.45 -5.89 6.02
C GLU A 255 -1.92 -7.32 5.90
N GLN A 256 -2.66 -8.21 5.20
CA GLN A 256 -2.20 -9.56 4.92
C GLN A 256 -0.90 -9.56 4.12
N GLY A 257 -0.83 -8.78 3.04
CA GLY A 257 0.39 -8.68 2.22
C GLY A 257 1.60 -8.18 3.00
N VAL A 258 1.40 -7.28 3.98
CA VAL A 258 2.48 -6.84 4.87
C VAL A 258 3.00 -7.98 5.74
N GLU A 259 2.13 -8.82 6.30
CA GLU A 259 2.55 -9.96 7.12
C GLU A 259 3.22 -11.07 6.30
N GLU A 260 2.69 -11.38 5.11
CA GLU A 260 3.31 -12.32 4.17
C GLU A 260 4.71 -11.85 3.76
N ASN A 261 4.85 -10.61 3.31
CA ASN A 261 6.15 -10.06 2.90
C ASN A 261 7.14 -9.99 4.08
N LYS A 262 6.68 -9.76 5.32
CA LYS A 262 7.54 -9.83 6.51
C LYS A 262 8.07 -11.24 6.74
N ALA A 263 7.20 -12.25 6.61
CA ALA A 263 7.59 -13.65 6.76
C ALA A 263 8.59 -14.06 5.68
N ASP A 264 8.35 -13.68 4.43
CA ASP A 264 9.26 -13.94 3.32
C ASP A 264 10.61 -13.24 3.53
N ARG A 265 10.61 -11.98 3.96
CA ARG A 265 11.85 -11.25 4.27
C ARG A 265 12.64 -11.93 5.38
N LEU A 266 11.96 -12.46 6.40
CA LEU A 266 12.61 -13.23 7.47
C LEU A 266 13.22 -14.53 6.94
N GLY A 267 12.51 -15.24 6.07
CA GLY A 267 13.04 -16.42 5.37
C GLY A 267 14.30 -16.09 4.57
N LYS A 268 14.26 -15.01 3.78
CA LYS A 268 15.42 -14.52 3.01
C LYS A 268 16.58 -14.08 3.90
N ASN A 269 16.32 -13.51 5.07
CA ASN A 269 17.36 -13.20 6.04
C ASN A 269 18.07 -14.48 6.54
N GLY A 270 17.30 -15.54 6.79
CA GLY A 270 17.85 -16.85 7.13
C GLY A 270 18.71 -17.44 6.02
N GLU A 271 18.22 -17.41 4.77
CA GLU A 271 18.99 -17.84 3.59
C GLU A 271 20.30 -17.06 3.46
N LEU A 272 20.24 -15.73 3.56
CA LEU A 272 21.41 -14.87 3.47
C LEU A 272 22.43 -15.18 4.57
N ALA A 273 21.98 -15.44 5.81
CA ALA A 273 22.86 -15.81 6.90
C ALA A 273 23.61 -17.13 6.63
N VAL A 274 22.94 -18.11 6.02
CA VAL A 274 23.57 -19.39 5.60
C VAL A 274 24.64 -19.13 4.54
N VAL A 275 24.34 -18.31 3.52
CA VAL A 275 25.31 -18.00 2.45
C VAL A 275 26.51 -17.23 3.00
N LEU A 276 26.29 -16.22 3.85
CA LEU A 276 27.37 -15.47 4.48
C LEU A 276 28.25 -16.36 5.36
N LYS A 277 27.66 -17.33 6.05
CA LYS A 277 28.42 -18.34 6.80
C LYS A 277 29.24 -19.23 5.87
N ARG A 278 28.67 -19.70 4.75
CA ARG A 278 29.40 -20.50 3.75
C ARG A 278 30.62 -19.76 3.21
N ILE A 279 30.47 -18.47 2.89
CA ILE A 279 31.58 -17.59 2.49
C ILE A 279 32.64 -17.50 3.61
N ALA A 280 32.20 -17.23 4.84
CA ALA A 280 33.11 -17.09 5.98
C ALA A 280 33.91 -18.38 6.26
N ASP A 281 33.25 -19.54 6.18
CA ASP A 281 33.87 -20.85 6.39
C ASP A 281 34.86 -21.19 5.26
N ALA A 282 34.62 -20.74 4.03
CA ALA A 282 35.51 -20.97 2.88
C ALA A 282 36.72 -20.03 2.83
N ASN A 283 36.61 -18.81 3.36
CA ASN A 283 37.64 -17.77 3.25
C ASN A 283 39.05 -18.23 3.67
N PRO A 284 39.30 -18.89 4.82
CA PRO A 284 40.66 -19.25 5.21
C PRO A 284 41.39 -20.15 4.20
N GLY A 285 40.66 -21.10 3.61
CA GLY A 285 41.22 -22.00 2.60
C GLY A 285 41.42 -21.30 1.25
N CYS A 286 40.42 -20.55 0.81
CA CYS A 286 40.47 -19.88 -0.48
C CYS A 286 41.45 -18.69 -0.50
N ASP A 287 41.58 -17.95 0.60
CA ASP A 287 42.57 -16.88 0.74
C ASP A 287 44.00 -17.43 0.71
N TYR A 288 44.23 -18.60 1.32
CA TYR A 288 45.52 -19.28 1.23
C TYR A 288 45.89 -19.55 -0.24
N PHE A 289 44.98 -20.12 -1.03
CA PHE A 289 45.26 -20.41 -2.43
C PHE A 289 45.36 -19.14 -3.27
N ASN A 290 44.51 -18.13 -3.05
CA ASN A 290 44.59 -16.86 -3.79
C ASN A 290 45.94 -16.15 -3.61
N ILE A 291 46.47 -16.13 -2.38
CA ILE A 291 47.74 -15.46 -2.08
C ILE A 291 48.93 -16.33 -2.49
N ASN A 292 48.90 -17.63 -2.19
CA ASN A 292 50.08 -18.48 -2.34
C ASN A 292 50.18 -19.18 -3.70
N TYR A 293 49.11 -19.33 -4.46
CA TYR A 293 49.13 -20.07 -5.73
C TYR A 293 50.18 -19.54 -6.73
N PRO A 294 50.33 -18.22 -6.98
CA PRO A 294 51.37 -17.73 -7.89
C PRO A 294 52.80 -18.11 -7.45
N LEU A 295 53.06 -18.04 -6.14
CA LEU A 295 54.35 -18.44 -5.57
C LEU A 295 54.56 -19.95 -5.70
N ARG A 296 53.53 -20.75 -5.41
CA ARG A 296 53.59 -22.21 -5.51
C ARG A 296 53.80 -22.69 -6.94
N VAL A 297 53.14 -22.07 -7.93
CA VAL A 297 53.40 -22.34 -9.35
C VAL A 297 54.84 -22.00 -9.72
N THR A 298 55.34 -20.85 -9.26
CA THR A 298 56.74 -20.44 -9.52
C THR A 298 57.74 -21.42 -8.91
N SER A 299 57.58 -21.78 -7.63
CA SER A 299 58.43 -22.76 -6.95
C SER A 299 58.37 -24.12 -7.64
N ARG A 300 57.17 -24.59 -8.02
CA ARG A 300 56.99 -25.87 -8.70
C ARG A 300 57.67 -25.90 -10.06
N GLN A 301 57.61 -24.81 -10.83
CA GLN A 301 58.33 -24.73 -12.10
C GLN A 301 59.85 -24.82 -11.91
N ILE A 302 60.40 -24.21 -10.84
CA ILE A 302 61.82 -24.31 -10.50
C ILE A 302 62.18 -25.76 -10.13
N GLU A 303 61.35 -26.45 -9.37
CA GLU A 303 61.55 -27.86 -9.02
C GLU A 303 61.55 -28.75 -10.27
N VAL A 304 60.54 -28.59 -11.14
CA VAL A 304 60.39 -29.33 -12.39
C VAL A 304 61.57 -29.06 -13.34
N ASP A 305 61.98 -27.80 -13.49
CA ASP A 305 63.13 -27.43 -14.31
C ASP A 305 64.44 -28.05 -13.75
N GLY A 306 64.63 -28.00 -12.43
CA GLY A 306 65.76 -28.59 -11.74
C GLY A 306 65.84 -30.11 -11.88
N LEU A 307 64.71 -30.81 -11.68
CA LEU A 307 64.58 -32.26 -11.84
C LEU A 307 64.84 -32.69 -13.29
N ASN A 308 64.28 -31.98 -14.27
CA ASN A 308 64.51 -32.27 -15.68
C ASN A 308 65.99 -32.06 -16.08
N LYS A 309 66.61 -30.97 -15.63
CA LYS A 309 68.05 -30.71 -15.84
C LYS A 309 68.90 -31.82 -15.19
N ALA A 310 68.59 -32.21 -13.96
CA ALA A 310 69.30 -33.29 -13.26
C ALA A 310 69.16 -34.63 -13.99
N LYS A 311 67.95 -35.00 -14.43
CA LYS A 311 67.68 -36.20 -15.22
C LYS A 311 68.52 -36.24 -16.50
N VAL A 312 68.57 -35.14 -17.25
CA VAL A 312 69.37 -35.05 -18.49
C VAL A 312 70.86 -35.28 -18.22
N ILE A 313 71.40 -34.73 -17.13
CA ILE A 313 72.81 -34.94 -16.75
C ILE A 313 73.07 -36.40 -16.37
N LEU A 314 72.18 -37.00 -15.56
CA LEU A 314 72.31 -38.38 -15.10
C LEU A 314 72.21 -39.41 -16.23
N SER A 315 71.42 -39.13 -17.27
CA SER A 315 71.32 -39.97 -18.48
C SER A 315 72.42 -39.72 -19.52
N GLY A 316 73.54 -39.08 -19.15
CA GLY A 316 74.69 -38.87 -20.03
C GLY A 316 74.53 -37.73 -21.05
N GLY A 317 73.51 -36.87 -20.88
CA GLY A 317 73.30 -35.70 -21.72
C GLY A 317 74.23 -34.54 -21.37
N ALA A 318 74.84 -33.91 -22.38
CA ALA A 318 75.52 -32.64 -22.21
C ALA A 318 74.51 -31.49 -22.05
N ILE A 319 74.64 -30.73 -20.97
CA ILE A 319 74.05 -29.40 -20.80
C ILE A 319 75.19 -28.39 -21.00
N ALA A 320 74.98 -27.36 -21.82
CA ALA A 320 76.02 -26.36 -22.12
C ALA A 320 76.55 -25.73 -20.82
N ALA A 321 77.86 -25.80 -20.59
CA ALA A 321 78.52 -25.50 -19.32
C ALA A 321 78.76 -23.99 -19.08
N HIS A 322 77.80 -23.13 -19.43
CA HIS A 322 77.97 -21.67 -19.27
C HIS A 322 76.74 -20.99 -18.66
N GLU A 323 76.20 -21.56 -17.59
CA GLU A 323 75.38 -20.81 -16.65
C GLU A 323 76.03 -20.97 -15.28
N ASP A 324 76.44 -19.83 -14.72
CA ASP A 324 77.03 -19.66 -13.40
C ASP A 324 76.27 -20.50 -12.36
N PRO A 325 76.94 -21.34 -11.54
CA PRO A 325 76.28 -22.16 -10.51
C PRO A 325 75.47 -21.32 -9.49
N ASP A 326 75.71 -20.02 -9.40
CA ASP A 326 74.97 -19.07 -8.56
C ASP A 326 73.88 -18.29 -9.34
N ARG A 327 73.67 -18.57 -10.64
CA ARG A 327 72.60 -17.96 -11.44
C ARG A 327 71.25 -18.55 -11.05
N ALA A 328 70.33 -17.65 -10.69
CA ALA A 328 68.98 -18.05 -10.36
C ALA A 328 68.29 -18.79 -11.53
N MET A 329 67.65 -19.94 -11.27
CA MET A 329 66.88 -20.61 -12.33
C MET A 329 65.70 -19.72 -12.74
N LYS A 330 65.67 -19.33 -14.01
CA LYS A 330 64.54 -18.59 -14.58
C LYS A 330 63.51 -19.58 -15.13
N LEU A 331 62.23 -19.22 -15.03
CA LEU A 331 61.13 -19.96 -15.65
C LEU A 331 61.46 -20.29 -17.12
N GLY A 332 61.46 -21.59 -17.45
CA GLY A 332 61.66 -22.05 -18.83
C GLY A 332 63.11 -22.33 -19.21
N ASP A 333 64.06 -22.23 -18.28
CA ASP A 333 65.47 -22.57 -18.55
C ASP A 333 65.65 -24.03 -19.00
N ALA A 334 64.73 -24.95 -18.63
CA ALA A 334 64.74 -26.32 -19.14
C ALA A 334 64.34 -26.43 -20.64
N PHE A 335 63.42 -25.57 -21.10
CA PHE A 335 62.92 -25.56 -22.48
C PHE A 335 63.99 -25.08 -23.47
N VAL A 336 64.74 -24.04 -23.08
CA VAL A 336 65.85 -23.46 -23.88
C VAL A 336 66.97 -24.49 -24.11
N GLN A 337 67.19 -25.42 -23.17
CA GLN A 337 68.26 -26.41 -23.24
C GLN A 337 67.92 -27.61 -24.14
N ARG A 338 66.63 -27.97 -24.29
CA ARG A 338 66.18 -29.03 -25.22
C ARG A 338 66.39 -28.65 -26.69
N HIS A 339 66.18 -27.38 -27.05
CA HIS A 339 66.36 -26.89 -28.42
C HIS A 339 67.83 -26.82 -28.87
N ARG A 340 68.77 -26.56 -27.95
CA ARG A 340 70.20 -26.51 -28.29
C ARG A 340 70.81 -27.89 -28.62
N LYS A 341 70.23 -28.99 -28.13
CA LYS A 341 70.64 -30.35 -28.53
C LYS A 341 70.25 -30.71 -29.96
N PHE A 342 69.20 -30.09 -30.51
CA PHE A 342 68.74 -30.36 -31.88
C PHE A 342 69.49 -29.55 -32.94
N LEU A 343 70.13 -28.45 -32.54
CA LEU A 343 70.89 -27.55 -33.44
C LEU A 343 72.40 -27.78 -33.38
N GLY A 344 72.86 -28.79 -32.63
CA GLY A 344 74.27 -29.11 -32.40
C GLY A 344 74.66 -30.53 -32.82
N ARG A 345 74.05 -31.06 -33.88
CA ARG A 345 74.52 -32.24 -34.62
C ARG A 345 74.54 -31.95 -36.11
#